data_AF-X0XGF4-F1
#
_entry.id   AF-X0XGF4-F1
#
_cell.length_a   1.000
_cell.length_b   1.000
_cell.length_c   1.000
_cell.angle_alpha   90.00
_cell.angle_beta   90.00
_cell.angle_gamma   90.00
#
_symmetry.space_group_name_H-M   'P 1'
#
loop_
_entity.id
_entity.type
_entity.pdbx_description
1 polymer ?
#
loop_
_entity_poly.entity_id
_entity_poly.type
_entity_poly.pdbx_seq_one_letter_code
_entity_poly.pdbx_strand_id
1 'polypeptide(L)'
;GINVDNYGIVAGTGDTAVENDDYKLETQLTEGAGAGDITHGAVIVGSAALVDSNVDIVHYRPFTNNTGSTIAVKETGIYTSQNLLVSRDHCIIRDVLGAPIDVPDKCSLTVYYTIRTTVTV
;
A
#
# COMPACT_ATOMS: atom_id res chain seq x y z
N GLY A 1 -2.06 2.15 10.81
CA GLY A 1 -2.63 1.40 11.94
C GLY A 1 -3.24 0.10 11.45
N ILE A 2 -3.99 -0.60 12.28
CA ILE A 2 -4.92 -1.67 11.86
C ILE A 2 -6.27 -1.02 11.50
N ASN A 3 -6.98 -1.52 10.49
CA ASN A 3 -8.27 -0.99 10.04
C ASN A 3 -8.23 0.50 9.65
N VAL A 4 -7.16 0.91 8.97
CA VAL A 4 -6.92 2.30 8.56
C VAL A 4 -6.55 2.32 7.09
N ASP A 5 -7.31 3.03 6.27
CA ASP A 5 -7.16 3.07 4.82
C ASP A 5 -6.58 4.40 4.29
N ASN A 6 -6.55 5.47 5.07
CA ASN A 6 -6.10 6.79 4.59
C ASN A 6 -4.59 7.03 4.68
N TYR A 7 -3.83 6.21 5.44
CA TYR A 7 -2.38 6.29 5.51
C TYR A 7 -1.69 4.94 5.71
N GLY A 8 -0.38 4.91 5.45
CA GLY A 8 0.42 3.69 5.39
C GLY A 8 0.38 3.04 4.02
N ILE A 9 0.57 1.73 3.95
CA ILE A 9 0.45 1.00 2.69
C ILE A 9 -1.04 0.81 2.37
N VAL A 10 -1.44 1.11 1.15
CA VAL A 10 -2.82 0.97 0.64
C VAL A 10 -2.83 0.13 -0.64
N ALA A 11 -3.99 -0.43 -0.99
CA ALA A 11 -4.22 -1.21 -2.20
C ALA A 11 -5.46 -0.70 -2.94
N GLY A 12 -5.50 -0.90 -4.25
CA GLY A 12 -6.57 -0.44 -5.12
C GLY A 12 -6.78 -1.32 -6.34
N THR A 13 -7.83 -1.00 -7.09
CA THR A 13 -8.28 -1.73 -8.29
C THR A 13 -8.13 -0.91 -9.58
N GLY A 14 -7.60 0.31 -9.48
CA GLY A 14 -7.29 1.16 -10.63
C GLY A 14 -6.14 0.61 -11.47
N ASP A 15 -6.22 0.83 -12.77
CA ASP A 15 -5.24 0.37 -13.78
C ASP A 15 -4.77 1.47 -14.73
N THR A 16 -5.21 2.72 -14.52
CA THR A 16 -4.64 3.88 -15.22
C THR A 16 -3.18 4.04 -14.83
N ALA A 17 -2.31 4.09 -15.84
CA ALA A 17 -0.87 4.26 -15.69
C ALA A 17 -0.50 5.45 -14.79
N VAL A 18 0.65 5.35 -14.11
CA VAL A 18 1.12 6.41 -13.21
C VAL A 18 1.60 7.64 -13.98
N GLU A 19 1.21 8.82 -13.51
CA GLU A 19 1.67 10.12 -13.98
C GLU A 19 2.40 10.87 -12.84
N ASN A 20 3.27 11.81 -13.19
CA ASN A 20 4.11 12.52 -12.21
C ASN A 20 3.32 13.41 -11.23
N ASP A 21 2.07 13.74 -11.55
CA ASP A 21 1.19 14.58 -10.73
C ASP A 21 0.12 13.77 -9.96
N ASP A 22 0.18 12.44 -10.02
CA ASP A 22 -0.66 11.57 -9.20
C ASP A 22 -0.42 11.80 -7.70
N TYR A 23 -1.48 12.20 -7.02
CA TYR A 23 -1.47 12.45 -5.57
C TYR A 23 -2.29 11.43 -4.78
N LYS A 24 -2.86 10.43 -5.46
CA LYS A 24 -3.64 9.33 -4.89
C LYS A 24 -3.72 8.11 -5.82
N LEU A 25 -4.09 6.95 -5.27
CA LEU A 25 -4.58 5.82 -6.07
C LEU A 25 -5.81 6.25 -6.88
N GLU A 26 -5.99 5.62 -8.04
CA GLU A 26 -7.14 5.87 -8.90
C GLU A 26 -8.42 5.35 -8.24
N THR A 27 -8.42 4.08 -7.83
CA THR A 27 -9.53 3.41 -7.14
C THR A 27 -8.99 2.65 -5.92
N GLN A 28 -8.77 3.39 -4.83
CA GLN A 28 -8.36 2.82 -3.55
C GLN A 28 -9.47 1.95 -2.94
N LEU A 29 -9.11 0.80 -2.37
CA LEU A 29 -10.00 0.00 -1.55
C LEU A 29 -10.11 0.60 -0.14
N THR A 30 -11.33 0.70 0.38
CA THR A 30 -11.60 1.22 1.74
C THR A 30 -11.54 0.13 2.80
N GLU A 31 -11.42 0.50 4.07
CA GLU A 31 -11.49 -0.47 5.16
C GLU A 31 -12.89 -1.09 5.26
N GLY A 32 -12.97 -2.43 5.24
CA GLY A 32 -14.22 -3.13 5.50
C GLY A 32 -14.31 -4.52 4.89
N ALA A 33 -15.54 -4.92 4.57
CA ALA A 33 -15.90 -6.21 3.99
C ALA A 33 -17.04 -6.10 2.96
N GLY A 34 -17.43 -4.89 2.55
CA GLY A 34 -18.37 -4.64 1.47
C GLY A 34 -17.72 -4.61 0.09
N ALA A 35 -18.52 -4.32 -0.94
CA ALA A 35 -18.00 -4.08 -2.27
C ALA A 35 -17.15 -2.81 -2.28
N GLY A 36 -15.93 -2.90 -2.82
CA GLY A 36 -14.96 -1.81 -2.79
C GLY A 36 -14.11 -1.76 -1.51
N ASP A 37 -14.33 -2.69 -0.57
CA ASP A 37 -13.55 -2.76 0.66
C ASP A 37 -12.51 -3.88 0.65
N ILE A 38 -11.54 -3.75 1.54
CA ILE A 38 -10.62 -4.80 1.97
C ILE A 38 -10.24 -4.58 3.43
N THR A 39 -10.03 -5.66 4.20
CA THR A 39 -9.61 -5.53 5.60
C THR A 39 -8.12 -5.24 5.69
N HIS A 40 -7.75 -4.12 6.29
CA HIS A 40 -6.38 -3.66 6.40
C HIS A 40 -5.74 -4.12 7.71
N GLY A 41 -4.71 -4.95 7.60
CA GLY A 41 -3.87 -5.31 8.74
C GLY A 41 -3.00 -4.16 9.25
N ALA A 42 -2.20 -4.45 10.27
CA ALA A 42 -1.20 -3.51 10.77
C ALA A 42 -0.12 -3.26 9.72
N VAL A 43 0.27 -1.99 9.57
CA VAL A 43 1.50 -1.63 8.86
C VAL A 43 2.68 -1.89 9.78
N ILE A 44 3.66 -2.64 9.31
CA ILE A 44 4.93 -2.88 10.01
C ILE A 44 6.04 -2.15 9.27
N VAL A 45 6.84 -1.41 10.02
CA VAL A 45 8.07 -0.77 9.54
C VAL A 45 9.23 -1.51 10.18
N GLY A 46 10.02 -2.19 9.36
CA GLY A 46 11.20 -2.93 9.79
C GLY A 46 12.32 -2.00 10.28
N SER A 47 13.30 -2.58 10.95
CA SER A 47 14.54 -1.86 11.28
C SER A 47 15.38 -1.65 10.01
N ALA A 48 16.11 -0.54 9.96
CA ALA A 48 17.11 -0.33 8.92
C ALA A 48 18.24 -1.37 9.03
N ALA A 49 18.66 -1.93 7.90
CA ALA A 49 19.74 -2.91 7.85
C ALA A 49 20.66 -2.65 6.65
N LEU A 50 21.96 -2.95 6.82
CA LEU A 50 22.91 -2.96 5.72
C LEU A 50 22.67 -4.16 4.83
N VAL A 51 22.58 -3.92 3.52
CA VAL A 51 22.45 -4.94 2.47
C VAL A 51 23.49 -4.61 1.40
N ASP A 52 24.67 -5.20 1.53
CA ASP A 52 25.85 -4.87 0.73
C ASP A 52 26.20 -3.36 0.82
N SER A 53 26.16 -2.63 -0.29
CA SER A 53 26.37 -1.18 -0.37
C SER A 53 25.13 -0.34 -0.07
N ASN A 54 24.03 -0.99 0.35
CA ASN A 54 22.74 -0.36 0.57
C ASN A 54 22.35 -0.33 2.05
N VAL A 55 21.45 0.59 2.39
CA VAL A 55 20.66 0.55 3.63
C VAL A 55 19.20 0.38 3.23
N ASP A 56 18.59 -0.71 3.68
CA ASP A 56 17.20 -1.07 3.38
C ASP A 56 16.33 -0.94 4.63
N ILE A 57 15.10 -0.44 4.43
CA ILE A 57 14.01 -0.48 5.39
C ILE A 57 12.81 -1.15 4.70
N VAL A 58 12.36 -2.27 5.24
CA VAL A 58 11.21 -3.01 4.69
C VAL A 58 9.93 -2.61 5.41
N HIS A 59 8.96 -2.11 4.66
CA HIS A 59 7.62 -1.81 5.11
C HIS A 59 6.68 -2.86 4.55
N TYR A 60 5.75 -3.38 5.35
CA TYR A 60 4.75 -4.32 4.83
C TYR A 60 3.40 -4.21 5.52
N ARG A 61 2.38 -4.65 4.79
CA ARG A 61 1.00 -4.69 5.28
C ARG A 61 0.23 -5.86 4.64
N PRO A 62 -0.43 -6.72 5.46
CA PRO A 62 -1.39 -7.67 4.95
C PRO A 62 -2.76 -7.02 4.73
N PHE A 63 -3.42 -7.40 3.66
CA PHE A 63 -4.79 -7.05 3.31
C PHE A 63 -5.58 -8.35 3.18
N THR A 64 -6.69 -8.47 3.90
CA THR A 64 -7.54 -9.67 3.87
C THR A 64 -8.85 -9.36 3.18
N ASN A 65 -9.19 -10.16 2.17
CA ASN A 65 -10.48 -10.04 1.51
C ASN A 65 -11.54 -10.80 2.32
N ASN A 66 -12.55 -10.08 2.79
CA ASN A 66 -13.69 -10.64 3.52
C ASN A 66 -15.04 -10.39 2.83
N THR A 67 -15.02 -10.07 1.54
CA THR A 67 -16.20 -9.56 0.80
C THR A 67 -17.14 -10.62 0.25
N GLY A 68 -16.77 -11.91 0.31
CA GLY A 68 -17.53 -12.99 -0.33
C GLY A 68 -17.34 -13.09 -1.85
N SER A 69 -16.47 -12.27 -2.44
CA SER A 69 -16.10 -12.29 -3.86
C SER A 69 -14.59 -12.18 -4.04
N THR A 70 -14.06 -12.37 -5.26
CA THR A 70 -12.62 -12.15 -5.53
C THR A 70 -12.36 -10.68 -5.82
N ILE A 71 -11.31 -10.11 -5.24
CA ILE A 71 -10.82 -8.76 -5.52
C ILE A 71 -9.59 -8.85 -6.42
N ALA A 72 -9.61 -8.17 -7.56
CA ALA A 72 -8.44 -8.01 -8.41
C ALA A 72 -7.68 -6.74 -8.00
N VAL A 73 -6.63 -6.87 -7.21
CA VAL A 73 -5.76 -5.75 -6.82
C VAL A 73 -4.85 -5.39 -7.99
N LYS A 74 -4.82 -4.12 -8.38
CA LYS A 74 -4.10 -3.62 -9.57
C LYS A 74 -3.18 -2.45 -9.28
N GLU A 75 -3.34 -1.78 -8.15
CA GLU A 75 -2.43 -0.72 -7.73
C GLU A 75 -2.19 -0.79 -6.22
N THR A 76 -1.06 -0.25 -5.78
CA THR A 76 -0.73 -0.08 -4.37
C THR A 76 -0.05 1.27 -4.17
N GLY A 77 0.09 1.70 -2.93
CA GLY A 77 0.85 2.92 -2.64
C GLY A 77 1.24 3.04 -1.19
N ILE A 78 2.04 4.07 -0.90
CA ILE A 78 2.37 4.49 0.47
C ILE A 78 1.87 5.91 0.67
N TYR A 79 1.09 6.09 1.73
CA TYR A 79 0.61 7.37 2.20
C TYR A 79 1.26 7.71 3.53
N THR A 80 1.68 8.96 3.66
CA THR A 80 2.22 9.49 4.91
C THR A 80 1.23 10.48 5.51
N SER A 81 0.99 10.32 6.82
CA SER A 81 0.11 11.23 7.55
C SER A 81 0.92 12.38 8.13
N GLN A 82 0.55 13.61 7.77
CA GLN A 82 1.05 14.82 8.40
C GLN A 82 0.10 15.19 9.53
N ASN A 83 0.62 15.28 10.75
CA ASN A 83 -0.13 15.74 11.93
C ASN A 83 0.32 17.15 12.34
N LEU A 84 -0.24 18.16 11.69
CA LEU A 84 -0.10 19.59 12.04
C LEU A 84 -1.48 20.17 12.44
N LEU A 85 -1.68 21.49 12.32
CA LEU A 85 -2.96 22.16 12.62
C LEU A 85 -4.15 21.60 11.83
N VAL A 86 -3.89 21.06 10.63
CA VAL A 86 -4.84 20.28 9.84
C VAL A 86 -4.14 19.00 9.40
N SER A 87 -4.71 17.85 9.72
CA SER A 87 -4.14 16.57 9.28
C SER A 87 -4.36 16.38 7.78
N ARG A 88 -3.30 15.97 7.08
CA ARG A 88 -3.32 15.70 5.64
C ARG A 88 -2.54 14.43 5.37
N ASP A 89 -3.10 13.57 4.55
CA ASP A 89 -2.42 12.38 4.07
C ASP A 89 -1.88 12.64 2.66
N HIS A 90 -0.63 12.24 2.43
CA HIS A 90 0.08 12.47 1.17
C HIS A 90 0.52 11.14 0.58
N CYS A 91 0.10 10.85 -0.64
CA CYS A 91 0.66 9.76 -1.43
C CYS A 91 2.10 10.09 -1.79
N ILE A 92 3.06 9.28 -1.33
CA ILE A 92 4.49 9.43 -1.64
C ILE A 92 4.97 8.40 -2.65
N ILE A 93 4.20 7.32 -2.84
CA ILE A 93 4.45 6.25 -3.80
C ILE A 93 3.10 5.78 -4.32
N ARG A 94 2.94 5.72 -5.64
CA ARG A 94 1.82 5.04 -6.33
C ARG A 94 2.44 4.08 -7.34
N ASP A 95 2.08 2.81 -7.23
CA ASP A 95 2.52 1.75 -8.14
C ASP A 95 1.30 1.05 -8.76
N VAL A 96 1.24 1.06 -10.10
CA VAL A 96 0.30 0.23 -10.87
C VAL A 96 1.01 -1.08 -11.22
N LEU A 97 0.37 -2.20 -10.89
CA LEU A 97 0.94 -3.53 -11.10
C LEU A 97 0.89 -3.91 -12.58
N GLY A 98 1.95 -4.56 -13.07
CA GLY A 98 2.00 -5.04 -14.46
C GLY A 98 0.97 -6.14 -14.79
N ALA A 99 0.39 -6.77 -13.76
CA ALA A 99 -0.74 -7.68 -13.87
C ALA A 99 -1.57 -7.63 -12.57
N PRO A 100 -2.91 -7.83 -12.65
CA PRO A 100 -3.75 -7.94 -11.47
C PRO A 100 -3.34 -9.11 -10.57
N ILE A 101 -3.44 -8.92 -9.26
CA ILE A 101 -3.33 -9.98 -8.26
C ILE A 101 -4.72 -10.26 -7.71
N ASP A 102 -5.23 -11.44 -8.02
CA ASP A 102 -6.51 -11.91 -7.48
C ASP A 102 -6.35 -12.31 -6.01
N VAL A 103 -7.19 -11.72 -5.17
CA VAL A 103 -7.33 -12.05 -3.74
C VAL A 103 -8.72 -12.65 -3.57
N PRO A 104 -8.88 -13.99 -3.55
CA PRO A 104 -10.17 -14.63 -3.29
C PRO A 104 -10.73 -14.28 -1.91
N ASP A 105 -12.02 -14.51 -1.68
CA ASP A 105 -12.60 -14.36 -0.33
C ASP A 105 -11.87 -15.27 0.67
N LYS A 106 -11.63 -14.73 1.86
CA LYS A 106 -10.84 -15.32 2.96
C LYS A 106 -9.36 -15.53 2.68
N CYS A 107 -8.84 -15.01 1.56
CA CYS A 107 -7.40 -14.94 1.31
C CYS A 107 -6.82 -13.57 1.69
N SER A 108 -5.50 -13.54 1.87
CA SER A 108 -4.75 -12.32 2.16
C SER A 108 -3.66 -12.07 1.13
N LEU A 109 -3.46 -10.79 0.79
CA LEU A 109 -2.32 -10.27 0.04
C LEU A 109 -1.44 -9.46 0.99
N THR A 110 -0.16 -9.78 1.10
CA THR A 110 0.80 -8.94 1.83
C THR A 110 1.64 -8.14 0.85
N VAL A 111 1.54 -6.81 0.94
CA VAL A 111 2.35 -5.89 0.13
C VAL A 111 3.62 -5.54 0.90
N TYR A 112 4.76 -5.62 0.20
CA TYR A 112 6.07 -5.26 0.72
C TYR A 112 6.65 -4.10 -0.10
N TYR A 113 7.10 -3.06 0.58
CA TYR A 113 7.91 -1.99 0.02
C TYR A 113 9.29 -2.02 0.68
N THR A 114 10.34 -2.07 -0.13
CA THR A 114 11.72 -1.91 0.35
C THR A 114 12.19 -0.51 0.00
N ILE A 115 12.31 0.35 1.00
CA ILE A 115 12.90 1.67 0.85
C ILE A 115 14.41 1.50 0.97
N ARG A 116 15.12 1.86 -0.09
CA ARG A 116 16.57 1.67 -0.21
C ARG A 116 17.28 3.00 -0.42
N THR A 117 18.40 3.17 0.25
CA THR A 117 19.43 4.15 -0.14
C THR A 117 20.75 3.44 -0.40
N THR A 118 21.55 3.98 -1.31
CA THR A 118 22.86 3.43 -1.68
C THR A 118 23.90 4.53 -1.50
N VAL A 119 24.98 4.23 -0.78
CA VAL A 119 26.12 5.14 -0.75
C VAL A 119 26.97 4.86 -1.99
N THR A 120 27.03 5.82 -2.90
CA THR A 120 28.00 5.80 -3.99
C THR A 120 29.24 6.58 -3.56
N VAL A 121 30.40 5.94 -3.66
CA VAL A 121 31.72 6.54 -3.45
C VAL A 121 32.39 6.85 -4.77
#